data_AF-G0TT99-F1
#
_entry.id   AF-G0TT99-F1
#
_cell.length_a   1.000
_cell.length_b   1.000
_cell.length_c   1.000
_cell.angle_alpha   90.00
_cell.angle_beta   90.00
_cell.angle_gamma   90.00
#
_symmetry.space_group_name_H-M   'P 1'
#
loop_
_entity.id
_entity.type
_entity.pdbx_description
1 polymer ?
#
loop_
_entity_poly.entity_id
_entity_poly.type
_entity_poly.pdbx_seq_one_letter_code
_entity_poly.pdbx_strand_id
1 'polypeptide(L)'
;SLHACRSTLEDPLKKVLQDLKQNRNKTRVVSFTQMIDNAIAKMEKVEEELRRSQLDATQLAQVTTQTLKQIEDIMNVTQIQNALASTDDQIKTQLAQLEKTNEIQNVAMHDGEMQVAEEQMWTKVQLQERLIDLIQDKFRLIGKCEEENLAFNKIHEVQKQANQETSQMKEAKRRLKQRCETDLKHIHDAIQKADLEDAEATKRHAANREKSDRFIRENEDKQEETWNKIQDLERQLQKLGSERLEEVKRRIEEIDREEKRRVEYAQFLEVASQHKKLLELTVYNCDLAIRCTGMVEEMVSEGCAAVKARHDKTSQDLAALRLDVHKEHLEYFRMLYLTLGSLIYKKEKRMEEIDRNIRTTHIQLEFCVETFDPNAKKHADMKKELYKLRQGVEEELAMLKEKQSKALEDFKETEEALDAAGIEFNHPVDENNEEVLTRRSKMVEYRSHLTKQEEVKIAAEREEIKRARLLRTAGAGAGAEQHRIGDNTAPVSF
;
A
#
# COMPACT_ATOMS: atom_id res chain seq x y z
N SER A 1 -38.80 9.00 -24.96
CA SER A 1 -38.47 8.60 -23.58
C SER A 1 -37.68 7.29 -23.50
N LEU A 2 -38.04 6.24 -24.26
CA LEU A 2 -37.31 4.95 -24.30
C LEU A 2 -35.85 5.02 -24.81
N HIS A 3 -35.48 6.02 -25.61
CA HIS A 3 -34.08 6.23 -26.03
C HIS A 3 -33.19 6.86 -24.95
N ALA A 4 -33.75 7.59 -23.98
CA ALA A 4 -32.98 8.29 -22.96
C ALA A 4 -32.55 7.39 -21.79
N CYS A 5 -33.25 6.27 -21.55
CA CYS A 5 -32.81 5.24 -20.60
C CYS A 5 -31.77 4.26 -21.20
N ARG A 6 -31.60 4.21 -22.54
CA ARG A 6 -30.55 3.39 -23.17
C ARG A 6 -29.15 3.96 -22.91
N SER A 7 -28.98 5.28 -22.96
CA SER A 7 -27.66 5.91 -22.88
C SER A 7 -27.08 6.03 -21.47
N THR A 8 -27.82 5.72 -20.40
CA THR A 8 -27.37 6.01 -19.02
C THR A 8 -26.44 4.94 -18.44
N LEU A 9 -26.41 3.73 -19.02
CA LEU A 9 -25.58 2.63 -18.55
C LEU A 9 -24.60 2.09 -19.61
N GLU A 10 -24.98 2.19 -20.89
CA GLU A 10 -24.31 1.62 -22.06
C GLU A 10 -22.89 2.19 -22.27
N ASP A 11 -22.74 3.52 -22.23
CA ASP A 11 -21.46 4.18 -22.48
C ASP A 11 -20.61 4.44 -21.23
N PRO A 12 -21.14 4.97 -20.10
CA PRO A 12 -20.27 5.48 -19.05
C PRO A 12 -19.51 4.38 -18.30
N LEU A 13 -20.20 3.30 -17.89
CA LEU A 13 -19.61 2.28 -17.02
C LEU A 13 -18.69 1.34 -17.77
N LYS A 14 -19.07 0.92 -18.98
CA LYS A 14 -18.20 0.13 -19.85
C LYS A 14 -16.97 0.92 -20.27
N LYS A 15 -17.13 2.21 -20.58
CA LYS A 15 -15.99 3.09 -20.85
C LYS A 15 -15.07 3.20 -19.65
N VAL A 16 -15.59 3.42 -18.44
CA VAL A 16 -14.77 3.42 -17.22
C VAL A 16 -14.01 2.11 -17.05
N LEU A 17 -14.66 0.94 -17.22
CA LEU A 17 -13.99 -0.36 -17.15
C LEU A 17 -12.91 -0.55 -18.23
N GLN A 18 -13.15 -0.05 -19.45
CA GLN A 18 -12.17 -0.06 -20.53
C GLN A 18 -11.00 0.89 -20.26
N ASP A 19 -11.27 2.07 -19.72
CA ASP A 19 -10.27 3.07 -19.33
C ASP A 19 -9.39 2.50 -18.20
N LEU A 20 -9.98 1.78 -17.23
CA LEU A 20 -9.23 1.04 -16.20
C LEU A 20 -8.30 -0.01 -16.82
N LYS A 21 -8.75 -0.75 -17.84
CA LYS A 21 -7.90 -1.71 -18.57
C LYS A 21 -6.75 -1.04 -19.31
N GLN A 22 -6.94 0.21 -19.75
CA GLN A 22 -5.93 1.01 -20.43
C GLN A 22 -5.06 1.86 -19.50
N ASN A 23 -5.28 1.80 -18.17
CA ASN A 23 -4.58 2.62 -17.19
C ASN A 23 -3.05 2.60 -17.41
N ARG A 24 -2.41 3.74 -17.17
CA ARG A 24 -0.97 3.96 -17.34
C ARG A 24 -0.14 3.01 -16.48
N ASN A 25 -0.66 2.66 -15.30
CA ASN A 25 0.00 1.79 -14.34
C ASN A 25 -0.18 0.30 -14.71
N LYS A 26 0.63 -0.19 -15.66
CA LYS A 26 0.50 -1.55 -16.20
C LYS A 26 0.62 -2.66 -15.16
N THR A 27 1.50 -2.51 -14.15
CA THR A 27 1.62 -3.50 -13.07
C THR A 27 0.34 -3.61 -12.25
N ARG A 28 -0.32 -2.48 -11.96
CA ARG A 28 -1.61 -2.49 -11.24
C ARG A 28 -2.72 -3.04 -12.12
N VAL A 29 -2.74 -2.74 -13.43
CA VAL A 29 -3.71 -3.31 -14.37
C VAL A 29 -3.72 -4.84 -14.32
N VAL A 30 -2.55 -5.49 -14.30
CA VAL A 30 -2.45 -6.96 -14.22
C VAL A 30 -3.17 -7.50 -12.98
N SER A 31 -3.08 -6.80 -11.84
CA SER A 31 -3.73 -7.21 -10.59
C SER A 31 -5.26 -7.15 -10.64
N PHE A 32 -5.83 -6.30 -11.50
CA PHE A 32 -7.28 -6.11 -11.63
C PHE A 32 -7.87 -6.71 -12.91
N THR A 33 -7.05 -7.25 -13.82
CA THR A 33 -7.49 -7.68 -15.17
C THR A 33 -8.64 -8.68 -15.11
N GLN A 34 -8.53 -9.72 -14.29
CA GLN A 34 -9.59 -10.73 -14.16
C GLN A 34 -10.90 -10.13 -13.63
N MET A 35 -10.81 -9.23 -12.65
CA MET A 35 -11.99 -8.57 -12.07
C MET A 35 -12.64 -7.64 -13.11
N ILE A 36 -11.85 -6.86 -13.84
CA ILE A 36 -12.34 -5.96 -14.90
C ILE A 36 -13.02 -6.77 -16.02
N ASP A 37 -12.41 -7.86 -16.47
CA ASP A 37 -12.98 -8.71 -17.52
C ASP A 37 -14.30 -9.38 -17.06
N ASN A 38 -14.34 -9.85 -15.81
CA ASN A 38 -15.57 -10.37 -15.21
C ASN A 38 -16.66 -9.29 -15.09
N ALA A 39 -16.29 -8.07 -14.68
CA ALA A 39 -17.19 -6.93 -14.59
C ALA A 39 -17.77 -6.58 -15.96
N ILE A 40 -16.94 -6.50 -17.01
CA ILE A 40 -17.40 -6.26 -18.39
C ILE A 40 -18.41 -7.32 -18.82
N ALA A 41 -18.10 -8.60 -18.60
CA ALA A 41 -19.01 -9.69 -18.97
C ALA A 41 -20.34 -9.65 -18.22
N LYS A 42 -20.34 -9.27 -16.92
CA LYS A 42 -21.58 -9.06 -16.15
C LYS A 42 -22.38 -7.87 -16.67
N MET A 43 -21.71 -6.77 -16.99
CA MET A 43 -22.34 -5.58 -17.55
C MET A 43 -22.99 -5.85 -18.91
N GLU A 44 -22.36 -6.64 -19.77
CA GLU A 44 -22.94 -7.10 -21.04
C GLU A 44 -24.22 -7.92 -20.83
N LYS A 45 -24.24 -8.81 -19.83
CA LYS A 45 -25.44 -9.59 -19.50
C LYS A 45 -26.56 -8.71 -18.93
N VAL A 46 -26.24 -7.80 -18.01
CA VAL A 46 -27.21 -6.83 -17.45
C VAL A 46 -27.81 -5.99 -18.57
N GLU A 47 -26.99 -5.53 -19.51
CA GLU A 47 -27.44 -4.76 -20.67
C GLU A 47 -28.40 -5.55 -21.55
N GLU A 48 -28.07 -6.79 -21.90
CA GLU A 48 -28.93 -7.62 -22.75
C GLU A 48 -30.30 -7.88 -22.09
N GLU A 49 -30.32 -8.09 -20.76
CA GLU A 49 -31.56 -8.23 -19.99
C GLU A 49 -32.34 -6.90 -19.92
N LEU A 50 -31.64 -5.76 -19.79
CA LEU A 50 -32.26 -4.43 -19.81
C LEU A 50 -32.87 -4.09 -21.17
N ARG A 51 -32.22 -4.43 -22.30
CA ARG A 51 -32.74 -4.22 -23.66
C ARG A 51 -34.07 -4.94 -23.90
N ARG A 52 -34.26 -6.08 -23.25
CA ARG A 52 -35.48 -6.90 -23.31
C ARG A 52 -36.57 -6.41 -22.34
N SER A 53 -36.31 -5.35 -21.58
CA SER A 53 -37.17 -4.84 -20.50
C SER A 53 -37.50 -3.35 -20.68
N GLN A 54 -38.39 -2.83 -19.84
CA GLN A 54 -38.65 -1.39 -19.70
C GLN A 54 -38.08 -0.83 -18.38
N LEU A 55 -37.00 -1.41 -17.85
CA LEU A 55 -36.43 -1.02 -16.57
C LEU A 55 -35.60 0.25 -16.66
N ASP A 56 -35.80 1.16 -15.71
CA ASP A 56 -34.86 2.26 -15.43
C ASP A 56 -33.65 1.70 -14.69
N ALA A 57 -32.48 1.96 -15.24
CA ALA A 57 -31.22 1.41 -14.77
C ALA A 57 -30.33 2.45 -14.06
N THR A 58 -30.84 3.67 -13.87
CA THR A 58 -30.11 4.78 -13.22
C THR A 58 -29.59 4.41 -11.83
N GLN A 59 -30.43 3.78 -11.00
CA GLN A 59 -30.04 3.34 -9.66
C GLN A 59 -28.96 2.25 -9.70
N LEU A 60 -29.04 1.32 -10.67
CA LEU A 60 -28.02 0.29 -10.86
C LEU A 60 -26.66 0.91 -11.22
N ALA A 61 -26.66 1.95 -12.05
CA ALA A 61 -25.44 2.65 -12.43
C ALA A 61 -24.79 3.38 -11.24
N GLN A 62 -25.61 4.06 -10.43
CA GLN A 62 -25.14 4.84 -9.28
C GLN A 62 -24.40 3.98 -8.25
N VAL A 63 -24.95 2.81 -7.91
CA VAL A 63 -24.37 1.85 -6.94
C VAL A 63 -22.92 1.46 -7.32
N THR A 64 -22.62 1.38 -8.61
CA THR A 64 -21.30 0.94 -9.11
C THR A 64 -20.26 2.05 -9.12
N THR A 65 -20.69 3.31 -9.16
CA THR A 65 -19.82 4.47 -9.43
C THR A 65 -18.73 4.62 -8.35
N GLN A 66 -19.11 4.50 -7.08
CA GLN A 66 -18.15 4.64 -5.98
C GLN A 66 -17.11 3.52 -5.98
N THR A 67 -17.51 2.28 -6.26
CA THR A 67 -16.59 1.14 -6.30
C THR A 67 -15.60 1.27 -7.46
N LEU A 68 -16.07 1.66 -8.65
CA LEU A 68 -15.20 1.88 -9.80
C LEU A 68 -14.19 3.01 -9.55
N LYS A 69 -14.63 4.08 -8.88
CA LYS A 69 -13.72 5.16 -8.46
C LYS A 69 -12.64 4.64 -7.49
N GLN A 70 -13.00 3.81 -6.50
CA GLN A 70 -12.03 3.22 -5.59
C GLN A 70 -11.01 2.31 -6.31
N ILE A 71 -11.45 1.58 -7.34
CA ILE A 71 -10.56 0.79 -8.20
C ILE A 71 -9.62 1.70 -8.99
N GLU A 72 -10.13 2.78 -9.57
CA GLU A 72 -9.31 3.77 -10.27
C GLU A 72 -8.26 4.39 -9.35
N ASP A 73 -8.69 4.88 -8.19
CA ASP A 73 -7.85 5.55 -7.21
C ASP A 73 -6.73 4.61 -6.71
N ILE A 74 -7.02 3.35 -6.38
CA ILE A 74 -5.99 2.40 -5.91
C ILE A 74 -5.02 1.95 -7.01
N MET A 75 -5.45 2.00 -8.27
CA MET A 75 -4.58 1.76 -9.43
C MET A 75 -3.64 2.94 -9.69
N ASN A 76 -4.03 4.15 -9.25
CA ASN A 76 -3.25 5.37 -9.38
C ASN A 76 -2.30 5.64 -8.19
N VAL A 77 -2.40 4.87 -7.10
CA VAL A 77 -1.43 4.90 -5.99
C VAL A 77 -0.01 4.72 -6.51
N THR A 78 0.90 5.54 -6.00
CA THR A 78 2.30 5.56 -6.42
C THR A 78 2.93 4.16 -6.32
N GLN A 79 3.66 3.77 -7.36
CA GLN A 79 4.49 2.57 -7.30
C GLN A 79 5.80 2.90 -6.60
N ILE A 80 6.00 2.33 -5.41
CA ILE A 80 7.18 2.60 -4.59
C ILE A 80 8.50 2.30 -5.34
N GLN A 81 8.54 1.24 -6.17
CA GLN A 81 9.72 0.91 -6.97
C GLN A 81 10.13 2.04 -7.92
N ASN A 82 9.15 2.68 -8.58
CA ASN A 82 9.44 3.79 -9.49
C ASN A 82 9.83 5.06 -8.71
N ALA A 83 9.23 5.27 -7.54
CA ALA A 83 9.56 6.41 -6.68
C ALA A 83 10.99 6.31 -6.12
N LEU A 84 11.44 5.09 -5.80
CA LEU A 84 12.77 4.84 -5.24
C LEU A 84 13.88 4.75 -6.30
N ALA A 85 13.57 4.47 -7.56
CA ALA A 85 14.56 4.23 -8.61
C ALA A 85 15.65 5.31 -8.70
N SER A 86 15.27 6.59 -8.64
CA SER A 86 16.26 7.69 -8.68
C SER A 86 17.14 7.75 -7.43
N THR A 87 16.58 7.47 -6.26
CA THR A 87 17.33 7.41 -5.00
C THR A 87 18.28 6.22 -4.98
N ASP A 88 17.84 5.06 -5.47
CA ASP A 88 18.67 3.85 -5.59
C ASP A 88 19.86 4.07 -6.53
N ASP A 89 19.66 4.75 -7.66
CA ASP A 89 20.75 5.09 -8.59
C ASP A 89 21.74 6.10 -7.99
N GLN A 90 21.26 7.04 -7.17
CA GLN A 90 22.12 7.94 -6.42
C GLN A 90 22.94 7.19 -5.37
N ILE A 91 22.33 6.26 -4.61
CA ILE A 91 23.05 5.42 -3.64
C ILE A 91 24.15 4.61 -4.33
N LYS A 92 23.85 3.95 -5.45
CA LYS A 92 24.87 3.21 -6.23
C LYS A 92 26.03 4.10 -6.66
N THR A 93 25.73 5.32 -7.10
CA THR A 93 26.75 6.29 -7.50
C THR A 93 27.64 6.70 -6.31
N GLN A 94 27.04 6.96 -5.15
CA GLN A 94 27.77 7.31 -3.92
C GLN A 94 28.66 6.14 -3.44
N LEU A 95 28.16 4.90 -3.50
CA LEU A 95 28.94 3.71 -3.14
C LEU A 95 30.15 3.51 -4.06
N ALA A 96 29.99 3.71 -5.37
CA ALA A 96 31.11 3.65 -6.32
C ALA A 96 32.16 4.74 -6.07
N GLN A 97 31.73 5.95 -5.67
CA GLN A 97 32.64 7.01 -5.26
C GLN A 97 33.40 6.66 -3.98
N LEU A 98 32.72 6.05 -3.00
CA LEU A 98 33.35 5.58 -1.77
C LEU A 98 34.42 4.52 -2.02
N GLU A 99 34.18 3.58 -2.92
CA GLU A 99 35.15 2.56 -3.30
C GLU A 99 36.41 3.20 -3.89
N LYS A 100 36.25 4.14 -4.83
CA LYS A 100 37.37 4.90 -5.39
C LYS A 100 38.13 5.70 -4.33
N THR A 101 37.42 6.35 -3.41
CA THR A 101 38.06 7.09 -2.31
C THR A 101 38.83 6.16 -1.37
N ASN A 102 38.33 4.95 -1.12
CA ASN A 102 39.04 3.92 -0.35
C ASN A 102 40.33 3.49 -1.03
N GLU A 103 40.32 3.28 -2.35
CA GLU A 103 41.51 2.92 -3.12
C GLU A 103 42.59 4.01 -3.03
N ILE A 104 42.22 5.27 -3.27
CA ILE A 104 43.14 6.41 -3.19
C ILE A 104 43.70 6.53 -1.78
N GLN A 105 42.86 6.38 -0.75
CA GLN A 105 43.29 6.40 0.64
C GLN A 105 44.33 5.31 0.92
N ASN A 106 44.10 4.08 0.46
CA ASN A 106 45.00 2.96 0.69
C ASN A 106 46.37 3.14 0.01
N VAL A 107 46.38 3.66 -1.22
CA VAL A 107 47.63 4.00 -1.94
C VAL A 107 48.39 5.10 -1.19
N ALA A 108 47.71 6.20 -0.83
CA ALA A 108 48.33 7.28 -0.08
C ALA A 108 48.90 6.81 1.28
N MET A 109 48.20 5.88 1.96
CA MET A 109 48.73 5.28 3.19
C MET A 109 49.97 4.42 2.94
N HIS A 110 50.02 3.68 1.84
CA HIS A 110 51.17 2.85 1.48
C HIS A 110 52.40 3.71 1.12
N ASP A 111 52.18 4.79 0.37
CA ASP A 111 53.24 5.68 -0.09
C ASP A 111 53.71 6.68 0.98
N GLY A 112 53.07 6.69 2.15
CA GLY A 112 53.42 7.57 3.26
C GLY A 112 52.81 8.99 3.17
N GLU A 113 51.95 9.24 2.18
CA GLU A 113 51.26 10.52 1.95
C GLU A 113 50.08 10.71 2.93
N MET A 114 50.40 10.86 4.22
CA MET A 114 49.39 10.91 5.30
C MET A 114 48.41 12.08 5.17
N GLN A 115 48.82 13.19 4.56
CA GLN A 115 47.92 14.32 4.31
C GLN A 115 46.82 13.94 3.31
N VAL A 116 47.20 13.32 2.19
CA VAL A 116 46.24 12.85 1.17
C VAL A 116 45.31 11.79 1.76
N ALA A 117 45.86 10.84 2.53
CA ALA A 117 45.06 9.83 3.21
C ALA A 117 44.03 10.44 4.19
N GLU A 118 44.41 11.52 4.90
CA GLU A 118 43.50 12.24 5.79
C GLU A 118 42.40 12.98 5.01
N GLU A 119 42.75 13.67 3.92
CA GLU A 119 41.79 14.34 3.02
C GLU A 119 40.76 13.35 2.47
N GLN A 120 41.19 12.16 2.03
CA GLN A 120 40.27 11.12 1.57
C GLN A 120 39.36 10.59 2.69
N MET A 121 39.82 10.53 3.94
CA MET A 121 38.95 10.17 5.07
C MET A 121 37.84 11.20 5.29
N TRP A 122 38.13 12.49 5.14
CA TRP A 122 37.11 13.54 5.19
C TRP A 122 36.11 13.44 4.04
N THR A 123 36.59 13.15 2.83
CA THR A 123 35.70 12.86 1.68
C THR A 123 34.79 11.66 1.95
N LYS A 124 35.31 10.58 2.57
CA LYS A 124 34.50 9.41 2.95
C LYS A 124 33.37 9.80 3.90
N VAL A 125 33.66 10.61 4.93
CA VAL A 125 32.63 11.09 5.86
C VAL A 125 31.52 11.82 5.11
N GLN A 126 31.86 12.73 4.19
CA GLN A 126 30.86 13.47 3.41
C GLN A 126 29.99 12.56 2.53
N LEU A 127 30.61 11.60 1.84
CA LEU A 127 29.87 10.63 1.00
C LEU A 127 28.98 9.72 1.85
N GLN A 128 29.44 9.31 3.03
CA GLN A 128 28.68 8.49 3.97
C GLN A 128 27.52 9.27 4.60
N GLU A 129 27.71 10.53 5.00
CA GLU A 129 26.62 11.41 5.44
C GLU A 129 25.56 11.55 4.34
N ARG A 130 26.00 11.68 3.08
CA ARG A 130 25.07 11.73 1.95
C ARG A 130 24.29 10.43 1.74
N LEU A 131 24.88 9.26 2.04
CA LEU A 131 24.16 7.99 2.02
C LEU A 131 23.06 7.95 3.09
N ILE A 132 23.33 8.48 4.29
CA ILE A 132 22.31 8.58 5.35
C ILE A 132 21.16 9.49 4.91
N ASP A 133 21.44 10.65 4.31
CA ASP A 133 20.38 11.52 3.75
C ASP A 133 19.50 10.79 2.73
N LEU A 134 20.10 10.00 1.83
CA LEU A 134 19.37 9.25 0.81
C LEU A 134 18.50 8.14 1.41
N ILE A 135 18.94 7.52 2.52
CA ILE A 135 18.13 6.58 3.29
C ILE A 135 16.95 7.28 3.96
N GLN A 136 17.14 8.46 4.53
CA GLN A 136 16.05 9.26 5.07
C GLN A 136 15.02 9.63 3.99
N ASP A 137 15.48 9.94 2.77
CA ASP A 137 14.61 10.14 1.61
C ASP A 137 13.81 8.87 1.26
N LYS A 138 14.41 7.67 1.35
CA LYS A 138 13.68 6.40 1.17
C LYS A 138 12.56 6.25 2.21
N PHE A 139 12.84 6.47 3.49
CA PHE A 139 11.81 6.41 4.55
C PHE A 139 10.67 7.38 4.27
N ARG A 140 10.96 8.61 3.84
CA ARG A 140 9.95 9.60 3.49
C ARG A 140 9.07 9.15 2.31
N LEU A 141 9.67 8.57 1.27
CA LEU A 141 8.94 8.07 0.10
C LEU A 141 8.05 6.87 0.44
N ILE A 142 8.53 5.98 1.31
CA ILE A 142 7.74 4.87 1.85
C ILE A 142 6.55 5.40 2.64
N GLY A 143 6.77 6.33 3.57
CA GLY A 143 5.71 6.95 4.37
C GLY A 143 4.63 7.61 3.50
N LYS A 144 5.02 8.34 2.44
CA LYS A 144 4.06 8.91 1.50
C LYS A 144 3.20 7.84 0.78
N CYS A 145 3.82 6.74 0.36
CA CYS A 145 3.07 5.64 -0.26
C CYS A 145 2.13 4.94 0.73
N GLU A 146 2.51 4.84 2.00
CA GLU A 146 1.64 4.32 3.07
C GLU A 146 0.42 5.23 3.29
N GLU A 147 0.63 6.56 3.32
CA GLU A 147 -0.45 7.55 3.42
C GLU A 147 -1.43 7.47 2.24
N GLU A 148 -0.93 7.39 1.01
CA GLU A 148 -1.76 7.19 -0.18
C GLU A 148 -2.56 5.88 -0.10
N ASN A 149 -1.95 4.80 0.41
CA ASN A 149 -2.61 3.50 0.56
C ASN A 149 -3.62 3.49 1.72
N LEU A 150 -3.45 4.33 2.75
CA LEU A 150 -4.31 4.37 3.94
C LEU A 150 -5.77 4.72 3.60
N ALA A 151 -6.00 5.51 2.55
CA ALA A 151 -7.32 5.92 2.09
C ALA A 151 -8.28 4.74 1.80
N PHE A 152 -7.74 3.54 1.56
CA PHE A 152 -8.51 2.35 1.19
C PHE A 152 -8.86 1.43 2.38
N ASN A 153 -8.43 1.75 3.61
CA ASN A 153 -8.68 0.93 4.80
C ASN A 153 -10.19 0.72 5.10
N LYS A 154 -11.03 1.66 4.68
CA LYS A 154 -12.49 1.67 4.86
C LYS A 154 -13.27 1.21 3.63
N ILE A 155 -12.64 0.51 2.67
CA ILE A 155 -13.35 -0.03 1.50
C ILE A 155 -14.55 -0.93 1.85
N HIS A 156 -14.51 -1.58 3.02
CA HIS A 156 -15.62 -2.38 3.52
C HIS A 156 -16.89 -1.55 3.82
N GLU A 157 -16.75 -0.25 4.16
CA GLU A 157 -17.88 0.66 4.36
C GLU A 157 -18.58 0.96 3.02
N VAL A 158 -17.80 1.12 1.94
CA VAL A 158 -18.30 1.27 0.56
C VAL A 158 -19.10 0.03 0.15
N GLN A 159 -18.55 -1.16 0.39
CA GLN A 159 -19.24 -2.42 0.12
C GLN A 159 -20.54 -2.55 0.92
N LYS A 160 -20.51 -2.19 2.22
CA LYS A 160 -21.69 -2.23 3.09
C LYS A 160 -22.80 -1.32 2.59
N GLN A 161 -22.46 -0.08 2.20
CA GLN A 161 -23.43 0.87 1.65
C GLN A 161 -24.05 0.36 0.35
N ALA A 162 -23.23 -0.13 -0.58
CA ALA A 162 -23.72 -0.70 -1.82
C ALA A 162 -24.64 -1.91 -1.59
N ASN A 163 -24.29 -2.81 -0.66
CA ASN A 163 -25.13 -3.96 -0.30
C ASN A 163 -26.47 -3.54 0.33
N GLN A 164 -26.48 -2.45 1.11
CA GLN A 164 -27.71 -1.90 1.65
C GLN A 164 -28.63 -1.36 0.55
N GLU A 165 -28.08 -0.61 -0.41
CA GLU A 165 -28.81 -0.08 -1.57
C GLU A 165 -29.37 -1.21 -2.45
N THR A 166 -28.56 -2.19 -2.82
CA THR A 166 -29.00 -3.33 -3.65
C THR A 166 -30.05 -4.19 -2.93
N SER A 167 -29.90 -4.39 -1.61
CA SER A 167 -30.91 -5.11 -0.81
C SER A 167 -32.25 -4.38 -0.79
N GLN A 168 -32.25 -3.05 -0.63
CA GLN A 168 -33.48 -2.25 -0.68
C GLN A 168 -34.15 -2.31 -2.07
N MET A 169 -33.35 -2.26 -3.14
CA MET A 169 -33.86 -2.39 -4.52
C MET A 169 -34.52 -3.77 -4.74
N LYS A 170 -33.85 -4.86 -4.34
CA LYS A 170 -34.41 -6.22 -4.44
C LYS A 170 -35.71 -6.36 -3.65
N GLU A 171 -35.74 -5.85 -2.42
CA GLU A 171 -36.92 -5.91 -1.56
C GLU A 171 -38.11 -5.15 -2.14
N ALA A 172 -37.88 -3.95 -2.68
CA ALA A 172 -38.92 -3.19 -3.36
C ALA A 172 -39.53 -3.94 -4.56
N LYS A 173 -38.68 -4.62 -5.35
CA LYS A 173 -39.13 -5.43 -6.50
C LYS A 173 -39.86 -6.71 -6.07
N ARG A 174 -39.42 -7.38 -5.00
CA ARG A 174 -40.14 -8.55 -4.43
C ARG A 174 -41.55 -8.16 -3.97
N ARG A 175 -41.69 -7.04 -3.26
CA ARG A 175 -43.01 -6.55 -2.82
C ARG A 175 -43.92 -6.17 -3.98
N LEU A 176 -43.38 -5.57 -5.04
CA LEU A 176 -44.15 -5.27 -6.24
C LEU A 176 -44.60 -6.55 -6.95
N LYS A 177 -43.69 -7.52 -7.14
CA LYS A 177 -44.00 -8.83 -7.72
C LYS A 177 -45.12 -9.53 -6.94
N GLN A 178 -45.02 -9.61 -5.62
CA GLN A 178 -46.01 -10.27 -4.78
C GLN A 178 -47.41 -9.63 -4.91
N ARG A 179 -47.48 -8.29 -5.02
CA ARG A 179 -48.74 -7.58 -5.28
C ARG A 179 -49.31 -7.95 -6.66
N CYS A 180 -48.49 -7.91 -7.71
CA CYS A 180 -48.94 -8.27 -9.05
C CYS A 180 -49.38 -9.74 -9.16
N GLU A 181 -48.69 -10.67 -8.50
CA GLU A 181 -49.09 -12.09 -8.44
C GLU A 181 -50.44 -12.26 -7.73
N THR A 182 -50.68 -11.49 -6.66
CA THR A 182 -51.97 -11.47 -5.96
C THR A 182 -53.08 -10.92 -6.85
N ASP A 183 -52.82 -9.81 -7.56
CA ASP A 183 -53.79 -9.20 -8.48
C ASP A 183 -54.08 -10.11 -9.68
N LEU A 184 -53.07 -10.83 -10.20
CA LEU A 184 -53.26 -11.84 -11.25
C LEU A 184 -54.20 -12.95 -10.80
N LYS A 185 -54.04 -13.42 -9.54
CA LYS A 185 -54.94 -14.40 -8.96
C LYS A 185 -56.37 -13.85 -8.86
N HIS A 186 -56.54 -12.63 -8.38
CA HIS A 186 -57.86 -11.99 -8.31
C HIS A 186 -58.53 -11.85 -9.68
N ILE A 187 -57.78 -11.47 -10.72
CA ILE A 187 -58.31 -11.38 -12.08
C ILE A 187 -58.68 -12.76 -12.61
N HIS A 188 -57.86 -13.78 -12.35
CA HIS A 188 -58.17 -15.15 -12.73
C HIS A 188 -59.46 -15.65 -12.07
N ASP A 189 -59.60 -15.45 -10.76
CA ASP A 189 -60.79 -15.80 -10.00
C ASP A 189 -62.04 -15.03 -10.49
N ALA A 190 -61.87 -13.75 -10.86
CA ALA A 190 -62.96 -12.92 -11.39
C ALA A 190 -63.40 -13.35 -12.80
N ILE A 191 -62.46 -13.71 -13.68
CA ILE A 191 -62.78 -14.29 -15.00
C ILE A 191 -63.52 -15.61 -14.82
N GLN A 192 -63.01 -16.51 -13.98
CA GLN A 192 -63.66 -17.81 -13.74
C GLN A 192 -65.08 -17.64 -13.18
N LYS A 193 -65.28 -16.67 -12.28
CA LYS A 193 -66.62 -16.35 -11.76
C LYS A 193 -67.53 -15.80 -12.85
N ALA A 194 -67.05 -14.89 -13.69
CA ALA A 194 -67.82 -14.33 -14.81
C ALA A 194 -68.21 -15.41 -15.83
N ASP A 195 -67.29 -16.33 -16.15
CA ASP A 195 -67.54 -17.46 -17.06
C ASP A 195 -68.67 -18.37 -16.51
N LEU A 196 -68.68 -18.63 -15.19
CA LEU A 196 -69.73 -19.42 -14.53
C LEU A 196 -71.08 -18.70 -14.53
N GLU A 197 -71.10 -17.40 -14.22
CA GLU A 197 -72.31 -16.58 -14.24
C GLU A 197 -72.90 -16.45 -15.66
N ASP A 198 -72.06 -16.29 -16.68
CA ASP A 198 -72.45 -16.28 -18.10
C ASP A 198 -73.07 -17.61 -18.53
N ALA A 199 -72.45 -18.74 -18.14
CA ALA A 199 -72.96 -20.07 -18.44
C ALA A 199 -74.33 -20.32 -17.79
N GLU A 200 -74.52 -19.93 -16.53
CA GLU A 200 -75.81 -20.03 -15.85
C GLU A 200 -76.88 -19.14 -16.49
N ALA A 201 -76.53 -17.88 -16.82
CA ALA A 201 -77.45 -16.94 -17.44
C ALA A 201 -77.89 -17.42 -18.83
N THR A 202 -76.95 -17.90 -19.65
CA THR A 202 -77.22 -18.46 -20.97
C THR A 202 -78.17 -19.66 -20.89
N LYS A 203 -77.98 -20.53 -19.89
CA LYS A 203 -78.87 -21.67 -19.65
C LYS A 203 -80.28 -21.22 -19.25
N ARG A 204 -80.41 -20.19 -18.39
CA ARG A 204 -81.72 -19.62 -18.01
C ARG A 204 -82.42 -18.97 -19.20
N HIS A 205 -81.70 -18.22 -20.03
CA HIS A 205 -82.24 -17.60 -21.23
C HIS A 205 -82.74 -18.67 -22.22
N ALA A 206 -81.96 -19.72 -22.48
CA ALA A 206 -82.37 -20.82 -23.35
C ALA A 206 -83.66 -21.51 -22.86
N ALA A 207 -83.76 -21.80 -21.56
CA ALA A 207 -84.95 -22.40 -20.96
C ALA A 207 -86.19 -21.49 -21.06
N ASN A 208 -86.03 -20.19 -20.82
CA ASN A 208 -87.13 -19.21 -20.93
C ASN A 208 -87.58 -19.02 -22.37
N ARG A 209 -86.65 -18.99 -23.32
CA ARG A 209 -86.95 -18.93 -24.76
C ARG A 209 -87.73 -20.17 -25.21
N GLU A 210 -87.31 -21.37 -24.82
CA GLU A 210 -88.01 -22.61 -25.16
C GLU A 210 -89.44 -22.65 -24.57
N LYS A 211 -89.62 -22.08 -23.36
CA LYS A 211 -90.95 -21.91 -22.75
C LYS A 211 -91.82 -20.91 -23.52
N SER A 212 -91.24 -19.79 -23.95
CA SER A 212 -91.92 -18.77 -24.76
C SER A 212 -92.31 -19.30 -26.14
N ASP A 213 -91.39 -19.99 -26.83
CA ASP A 213 -91.64 -20.60 -28.14
C ASP A 213 -92.75 -21.66 -28.08
N ARG A 214 -92.81 -22.45 -26.99
CA ARG A 214 -93.93 -23.37 -26.72
C ARG A 214 -95.26 -22.64 -26.53
N PHE A 215 -95.28 -21.57 -25.74
CA PHE A 215 -96.49 -20.79 -25.51
C PHE A 215 -97.03 -20.16 -26.80
N ILE A 216 -96.15 -19.67 -27.67
CA ILE A 216 -96.53 -19.13 -28.99
C ILE A 216 -97.19 -20.22 -29.85
N ARG A 217 -96.56 -21.40 -29.96
CA ARG A 217 -97.12 -22.52 -30.75
C ARG A 217 -98.45 -23.02 -30.20
N GLU A 218 -98.55 -23.21 -28.89
CA GLU A 218 -99.81 -23.63 -28.25
C GLU A 218 -100.92 -22.58 -28.41
N ASN A 219 -100.57 -21.30 -28.54
CA ASN A 219 -101.52 -20.23 -28.83
C ASN A 219 -101.94 -20.26 -30.31
N GLU A 220 -101.00 -20.44 -31.24
CA GLU A 220 -101.27 -20.62 -32.67
C GLU A 220 -102.21 -21.82 -32.93
N ASP A 221 -101.93 -22.98 -32.33
CA ASP A 221 -102.75 -24.20 -32.51
C ASP A 221 -104.20 -23.98 -32.00
N LYS A 222 -104.36 -23.23 -30.90
CA LYS A 222 -105.69 -22.86 -30.37
C LYS A 222 -106.40 -21.80 -31.21
N GLN A 223 -105.67 -20.94 -31.93
CA GLN A 223 -106.25 -19.96 -32.85
C GLN A 223 -106.90 -20.63 -34.06
N GLU A 224 -106.33 -21.73 -34.57
CA GLU A 224 -106.88 -22.50 -35.67
C GLU A 224 -108.21 -23.20 -35.30
N GLU A 225 -108.30 -23.73 -34.07
CA GLU A 225 -109.53 -24.34 -33.54
C GLU A 225 -110.67 -23.31 -33.33
N THR A 226 -110.30 -22.05 -33.07
CA THR A 226 -111.20 -20.93 -32.74
C THR A 226 -111.74 -20.21 -33.99
N TRP A 227 -111.13 -20.41 -35.17
CA TRP A 227 -111.66 -19.97 -36.48
C TRP A 227 -113.07 -20.51 -36.75
N ASN A 228 -113.47 -21.59 -36.09
CA ASN A 228 -114.83 -22.13 -36.16
C ASN A 228 -115.86 -21.36 -35.29
N LYS A 229 -115.45 -20.39 -34.45
CA LYS A 229 -116.31 -19.68 -33.46
C LYS A 229 -116.42 -18.15 -33.69
N ILE A 230 -116.12 -17.67 -34.89
CA ILE A 230 -115.84 -16.26 -35.26
C ILE A 230 -116.88 -15.19 -34.85
N GLN A 231 -118.16 -15.51 -34.61
CA GLN A 231 -119.18 -14.47 -34.40
C GLN A 231 -119.24 -13.88 -32.98
N ASP A 232 -118.78 -14.60 -31.95
CA ASP A 232 -118.69 -14.10 -30.56
C ASP A 232 -117.34 -13.42 -30.25
N LEU A 233 -116.38 -13.51 -31.17
CA LEU A 233 -114.96 -13.19 -30.93
C LEU A 233 -114.58 -11.71 -31.07
N GLU A 234 -115.43 -10.85 -31.61
CA GLU A 234 -115.10 -9.43 -31.83
C GLU A 234 -114.81 -8.69 -30.50
N ARG A 235 -115.51 -9.05 -29.42
CA ARG A 235 -115.25 -8.51 -28.07
C ARG A 235 -114.04 -9.15 -27.37
N GLN A 236 -113.65 -10.37 -27.73
CA GLN A 236 -112.45 -11.02 -27.19
C GLN A 236 -111.16 -10.58 -27.91
N LEU A 237 -111.27 -10.06 -29.14
CA LEU A 237 -110.17 -9.60 -29.99
C LEU A 237 -109.36 -8.43 -29.37
N GLN A 238 -110.02 -7.52 -28.63
CA GLN A 238 -109.32 -6.45 -27.90
C GLN A 238 -108.46 -6.98 -26.74
N LYS A 239 -108.93 -8.01 -26.02
CA LYS A 239 -108.21 -8.60 -24.89
C LYS A 239 -106.98 -9.38 -25.36
N LEU A 240 -107.11 -10.16 -26.44
CA LEU A 240 -105.99 -10.88 -27.07
C LEU A 240 -104.96 -9.92 -27.69
N GLY A 241 -105.40 -8.77 -28.20
CA GLY A 241 -104.50 -7.69 -28.64
C GLY A 241 -103.64 -7.13 -27.50
N SER A 242 -104.21 -6.97 -26.29
CA SER A 242 -103.48 -6.54 -25.10
C SER A 242 -102.50 -7.62 -24.60
N GLU A 243 -102.91 -8.88 -24.53
CA GLU A 243 -102.06 -10.00 -24.09
C GLU A 243 -100.87 -10.20 -25.05
N ARG A 244 -101.09 -10.08 -26.36
CA ARG A 244 -100.00 -10.11 -27.37
C ARG A 244 -99.05 -8.93 -27.20
N LEU A 245 -99.57 -7.73 -26.95
CA LEU A 245 -98.74 -6.53 -26.76
C LEU A 245 -97.88 -6.65 -25.50
N GLU A 246 -98.43 -7.17 -24.41
CA GLU A 246 -97.71 -7.39 -23.14
C GLU A 246 -96.58 -8.42 -23.31
N GLU A 247 -96.82 -9.54 -23.98
CA GLU A 247 -95.77 -10.55 -24.19
C GLU A 247 -94.70 -10.07 -25.20
N VAL A 248 -95.08 -9.29 -26.22
CA VAL A 248 -94.10 -8.64 -27.12
C VAL A 248 -93.21 -7.67 -26.34
N LYS A 249 -93.76 -6.86 -25.44
CA LYS A 249 -92.97 -5.98 -24.55
C LYS A 249 -92.03 -6.79 -23.66
N ARG A 250 -92.53 -7.86 -23.04
CA ARG A 250 -91.72 -8.75 -22.19
C ARG A 250 -90.55 -9.36 -22.97
N ARG A 251 -90.79 -9.80 -24.21
CA ARG A 251 -89.77 -10.37 -25.10
C ARG A 251 -88.72 -9.33 -25.52
N ILE A 252 -89.14 -8.11 -25.83
CA ILE A 252 -88.21 -7.01 -26.13
C ILE A 252 -87.33 -6.71 -24.92
N GLU A 253 -87.91 -6.60 -23.72
CA GLU A 253 -87.14 -6.38 -22.48
C GLU A 253 -86.20 -7.53 -22.12
N GLU A 254 -86.55 -8.77 -22.45
CA GLU A 254 -85.66 -9.94 -22.28
C GLU A 254 -84.50 -9.91 -23.29
N ILE A 255 -84.76 -9.56 -24.55
CA ILE A 255 -83.73 -9.42 -25.59
C ILE A 255 -82.76 -8.28 -25.24
N ASP A 256 -83.27 -7.12 -24.84
CA ASP A 256 -82.44 -5.96 -24.46
C ASP A 256 -81.56 -6.28 -23.24
N ARG A 257 -82.09 -7.00 -22.25
CA ARG A 257 -81.31 -7.46 -21.09
C ARG A 257 -80.22 -8.44 -21.47
N GLU A 258 -80.51 -9.38 -22.37
CA GLU A 258 -79.54 -10.38 -22.84
C GLU A 258 -78.44 -9.74 -23.69
N GLU A 259 -78.80 -8.81 -24.58
CA GLU A 259 -77.82 -8.10 -25.41
C GLU A 259 -76.91 -7.22 -24.55
N LYS A 260 -77.48 -6.50 -23.56
CA LYS A 260 -76.70 -5.70 -22.61
C LYS A 260 -75.70 -6.57 -21.83
N ARG A 261 -76.13 -7.73 -21.32
CA ARG A 261 -75.28 -8.70 -20.62
C ARG A 261 -74.13 -9.20 -21.50
N ARG A 262 -74.42 -9.56 -22.76
CA ARG A 262 -73.40 -10.01 -23.73
C ARG A 262 -72.33 -8.96 -23.97
N VAL A 263 -72.74 -7.70 -24.17
CA VAL A 263 -71.82 -6.58 -24.38
C VAL A 263 -70.97 -6.33 -23.13
N GLU A 264 -71.59 -6.31 -21.94
CA GLU A 264 -70.88 -6.10 -20.66
C GLU A 264 -69.84 -7.20 -20.39
N TYR A 265 -70.18 -8.47 -20.63
CA TYR A 265 -69.26 -9.59 -20.47
C TYR A 265 -68.08 -9.53 -21.46
N ALA A 266 -68.34 -9.23 -22.73
CA ALA A 266 -67.28 -9.08 -23.74
C ALA A 266 -66.31 -7.94 -23.38
N GLN A 267 -66.85 -6.80 -22.93
CA GLN A 267 -66.04 -5.67 -22.46
C GLN A 267 -65.21 -6.02 -21.22
N PHE A 268 -65.81 -6.73 -20.25
CA PHE A 268 -65.08 -7.20 -19.07
C PHE A 268 -63.90 -8.10 -19.45
N LEU A 269 -64.11 -9.09 -20.33
CA LEU A 269 -63.05 -10.00 -20.78
C LEU A 269 -61.92 -9.25 -21.50
N GLU A 270 -62.24 -8.27 -22.33
CA GLU A 270 -61.24 -7.47 -23.02
C GLU A 270 -60.36 -6.70 -22.02
N VAL A 271 -60.97 -5.97 -21.09
CA VAL A 271 -60.25 -5.20 -20.06
C VAL A 271 -59.45 -6.12 -19.15
N ALA A 272 -60.04 -7.23 -18.70
CA ALA A 272 -59.38 -8.21 -17.84
C ALA A 272 -58.16 -8.85 -18.53
N SER A 273 -58.27 -9.17 -19.83
CA SER A 273 -57.18 -9.71 -20.64
C SER A 273 -56.04 -8.72 -20.83
N GLN A 274 -56.35 -7.45 -21.10
CA GLN A 274 -55.34 -6.38 -21.20
C GLN A 274 -54.63 -6.17 -19.86
N HIS A 275 -55.38 -6.12 -18.76
CA HIS A 275 -54.83 -5.95 -17.41
C HIS A 275 -53.94 -7.14 -17.01
N LYS A 276 -54.38 -8.37 -17.29
CA LYS A 276 -53.60 -9.59 -17.06
C LYS A 276 -52.23 -9.52 -17.77
N LYS A 277 -52.21 -9.16 -19.06
CA LYS A 277 -50.95 -9.05 -19.84
C LYS A 277 -49.99 -8.02 -19.23
N LEU A 278 -50.50 -6.88 -18.77
CA LEU A 278 -49.68 -5.84 -18.12
C LEU A 278 -49.10 -6.32 -16.78
N LEU A 279 -49.87 -7.05 -15.98
CA LEU A 279 -49.38 -7.64 -14.73
C LEU A 279 -48.33 -8.72 -14.98
N GLU A 280 -48.54 -9.61 -15.95
CA GLU A 280 -47.55 -10.63 -16.36
C GLU A 280 -46.23 -9.99 -16.79
N LEU A 281 -46.30 -8.93 -17.63
CA LEU A 281 -45.12 -8.17 -18.03
C LEU A 281 -44.42 -7.49 -16.84
N THR A 282 -45.19 -7.01 -15.86
CA THR A 282 -44.65 -6.37 -14.65
C THR A 282 -43.93 -7.38 -13.76
N VAL A 283 -44.49 -8.59 -13.59
CA VAL A 283 -43.83 -9.69 -12.85
C VAL A 283 -42.52 -10.07 -13.54
N TYR A 284 -42.55 -10.25 -14.87
CA TYR A 284 -41.35 -10.54 -15.67
C TYR A 284 -40.27 -9.45 -15.51
N ASN A 285 -40.64 -8.18 -15.59
CA ASN A 285 -39.73 -7.05 -15.37
C ASN A 285 -39.18 -7.01 -13.93
N CYS A 286 -39.95 -7.42 -12.92
CA CYS A 286 -39.47 -7.51 -11.54
C CYS A 286 -38.41 -8.61 -11.38
N ASP A 287 -38.61 -9.78 -12.00
CA ASP A 287 -37.64 -10.87 -11.97
C ASP A 287 -36.35 -10.51 -12.69
N LEU A 288 -36.45 -9.83 -13.83
CA LEU A 288 -35.30 -9.24 -14.53
C LEU A 288 -34.54 -8.25 -13.63
N ALA A 289 -35.25 -7.32 -13.00
CA ALA A 289 -34.62 -6.33 -12.12
C ALA A 289 -33.85 -6.98 -10.97
N ILE A 290 -34.44 -7.99 -10.31
CA ILE A 290 -33.79 -8.71 -9.21
C ILE A 290 -32.51 -9.41 -9.69
N ARG A 291 -32.53 -10.04 -10.87
CA ARG A 291 -31.35 -10.69 -11.47
C ARG A 291 -30.26 -9.65 -11.82
N CYS A 292 -30.62 -8.56 -12.48
CA CYS A 292 -29.68 -7.48 -12.81
C CYS A 292 -29.05 -6.85 -11.56
N THR A 293 -29.84 -6.58 -10.52
CA THR A 293 -29.32 -6.10 -9.22
C THR A 293 -28.36 -7.11 -8.59
N GLY A 294 -28.63 -8.42 -8.71
CA GLY A 294 -27.71 -9.46 -8.23
C GLY A 294 -26.34 -9.43 -8.92
N MET A 295 -26.31 -9.32 -10.24
CA MET A 295 -25.06 -9.23 -11.00
C MET A 295 -24.25 -7.97 -10.65
N VAL A 296 -24.93 -6.83 -10.47
CA VAL A 296 -24.30 -5.57 -10.05
C VAL A 296 -23.74 -5.67 -8.62
N GLU A 297 -24.46 -6.30 -7.70
CA GLU A 297 -24.00 -6.53 -6.32
C GLU A 297 -22.75 -7.43 -6.27
N GLU A 298 -22.72 -8.50 -7.06
CA GLU A 298 -21.55 -9.36 -7.19
C GLU A 298 -20.35 -8.60 -7.76
N MET A 299 -20.56 -7.79 -8.80
CA MET A 299 -19.50 -6.95 -9.37
C MET A 299 -18.92 -5.97 -8.35
N VAL A 300 -19.78 -5.29 -7.58
CA VAL A 300 -19.34 -4.38 -6.52
C VAL A 300 -18.55 -5.12 -5.43
N SER A 301 -19.03 -6.30 -5.03
CA SER A 301 -18.34 -7.12 -4.03
C SER A 301 -16.97 -7.60 -4.50
N GLU A 302 -16.86 -8.05 -5.75
CA GLU A 302 -15.56 -8.41 -6.37
C GLU A 302 -14.64 -7.21 -6.48
N GLY A 303 -15.14 -6.04 -6.87
CA GLY A 303 -14.39 -4.79 -6.94
C GLY A 303 -13.83 -4.37 -5.59
N CYS A 304 -14.67 -4.35 -4.55
CA CYS A 304 -14.24 -4.03 -3.18
C CYS A 304 -13.23 -5.05 -2.63
N ALA A 305 -13.42 -6.34 -2.91
CA ALA A 305 -12.48 -7.38 -2.52
C ALA A 305 -11.12 -7.23 -3.21
N ALA A 306 -11.10 -6.87 -4.50
CA ALA A 306 -9.87 -6.62 -5.24
C ALA A 306 -9.11 -5.40 -4.71
N VAL A 307 -9.83 -4.31 -4.40
CA VAL A 307 -9.26 -3.11 -3.75
C VAL A 307 -8.65 -3.49 -2.40
N LYS A 308 -9.39 -4.23 -1.55
CA LYS A 308 -8.90 -4.67 -0.25
C LYS A 308 -7.64 -5.54 -0.37
N ALA A 309 -7.67 -6.57 -1.21
CA ALA A 309 -6.53 -7.45 -1.41
C ALA A 309 -5.30 -6.68 -1.88
N ARG A 310 -5.48 -5.67 -2.74
CA ARG A 310 -4.37 -4.84 -3.22
C ARG A 310 -3.86 -3.86 -2.16
N HIS A 311 -4.75 -3.29 -1.35
CA HIS A 311 -4.39 -2.46 -0.20
C HIS A 311 -3.53 -3.26 0.78
N ASP A 312 -4.02 -4.44 1.19
CA ASP A 312 -3.34 -5.32 2.14
C ASP A 312 -1.96 -5.76 1.60
N LYS A 313 -1.89 -6.14 0.31
CA LYS A 313 -0.63 -6.51 -0.33
C LYS A 313 0.35 -5.35 -0.38
N THR A 314 -0.12 -4.14 -0.72
CA THR A 314 0.73 -2.94 -0.75
C THR A 314 1.25 -2.61 0.65
N SER A 315 0.42 -2.71 1.69
CA SER A 315 0.84 -2.49 3.08
C SER A 315 1.91 -3.50 3.53
N GLN A 316 1.75 -4.78 3.17
CA GLN A 316 2.75 -5.81 3.45
C GLN A 316 4.07 -5.56 2.73
N ASP A 317 4.00 -5.22 1.43
CA ASP A 317 5.19 -4.94 0.63
C ASP A 317 5.94 -3.70 1.14
N LEU A 318 5.22 -2.65 1.55
CA LEU A 318 5.81 -1.44 2.15
C LEU A 318 6.44 -1.72 3.51
N ALA A 319 5.79 -2.52 4.37
CA ALA A 319 6.35 -2.91 5.67
C ALA A 319 7.64 -3.73 5.52
N ALA A 320 7.66 -4.69 4.58
CA ALA A 320 8.86 -5.46 4.27
C ALA A 320 9.99 -4.57 3.75
N LEU A 321 9.68 -3.67 2.81
CA LEU A 321 10.64 -2.73 2.25
C LEU A 321 11.18 -1.76 3.30
N ARG A 322 10.34 -1.25 4.20
CA ARG A 322 10.75 -0.39 5.32
C ARG A 322 11.78 -1.09 6.20
N LEU A 323 11.56 -2.37 6.50
CA LEU A 323 12.50 -3.17 7.26
C LEU A 323 13.84 -3.34 6.52
N ASP A 324 13.81 -3.54 5.20
CA ASP A 324 15.04 -3.62 4.41
C ASP A 324 15.79 -2.28 4.36
N VAL A 325 15.09 -1.15 4.29
CA VAL A 325 15.71 0.18 4.41
C VAL A 325 16.34 0.41 5.79
N HIS A 326 15.75 -0.12 6.88
CA HIS A 326 16.38 -0.09 8.20
C HIS A 326 17.69 -0.90 8.24
N LYS A 327 17.77 -2.05 7.54
CA LYS A 327 19.02 -2.80 7.42
C LYS A 327 20.07 -2.05 6.61
N GLU A 328 19.68 -1.43 5.49
CA GLU A 328 20.58 -0.56 4.72
C GLU A 328 21.07 0.63 5.56
N HIS A 329 20.18 1.22 6.39
CA HIS A 329 20.55 2.30 7.30
C HIS A 329 21.61 1.84 8.30
N LEU A 330 21.45 0.66 8.92
CA LEU A 330 22.45 0.08 9.80
C LEU A 330 23.82 -0.06 9.12
N GLU A 331 23.86 -0.54 7.87
CA GLU A 331 25.11 -0.70 7.13
C GLU A 331 25.80 0.65 6.90
N TYR A 332 25.07 1.67 6.44
CA TYR A 332 25.65 2.98 6.16
C TYR A 332 26.00 3.75 7.45
N PHE A 333 25.19 3.59 8.50
CA PHE A 333 25.50 4.10 9.82
C PHE A 333 26.79 3.46 10.36
N ARG A 334 26.95 2.14 10.26
CA ARG A 334 28.19 1.45 10.64
C ARG A 334 29.40 2.00 9.90
N MET A 335 29.29 2.17 8.57
CA MET A 335 30.36 2.75 7.75
C MET A 335 30.77 4.16 8.23
N LEU A 336 29.79 5.03 8.44
CA LEU A 336 30.01 6.40 8.91
C LEU A 336 30.61 6.41 10.31
N TYR A 337 30.02 5.67 11.24
CA TYR A 337 30.37 5.68 12.66
C TYR A 337 31.81 5.19 12.89
N LEU A 338 32.22 4.11 12.22
CA LEU A 338 33.59 3.59 12.31
C LEU A 338 34.60 4.53 11.64
N THR A 339 34.23 5.18 10.53
CA THR A 339 35.10 6.15 9.86
C THR A 339 35.33 7.39 10.73
N LEU A 340 34.26 7.92 11.33
CA LEU A 340 34.32 9.02 12.30
C LEU A 340 35.14 8.63 13.53
N GLY A 341 34.89 7.47 14.13
CA GLY A 341 35.65 6.98 15.28
C GLY A 341 37.14 6.83 14.98
N SER A 342 37.48 6.37 13.78
CA SER A 342 38.86 6.29 13.33
C SER A 342 39.52 7.67 13.17
N LEU A 343 38.81 8.66 12.61
CA LEU A 343 39.30 10.04 12.50
C LEU A 343 39.49 10.68 13.87
N ILE A 344 38.49 10.56 14.76
CA ILE A 344 38.54 11.06 16.13
C ILE A 344 39.77 10.51 16.86
N TYR A 345 39.99 9.19 16.81
CA TYR A 345 41.16 8.58 17.44
C TYR A 345 42.48 9.15 16.90
N LYS A 346 42.61 9.28 15.57
CA LYS A 346 43.83 9.84 14.95
C LYS A 346 44.04 11.32 15.34
N LYS A 347 42.98 12.12 15.38
CA LYS A 347 43.01 13.53 15.78
C LYS A 347 43.35 13.69 17.26
N GLU A 348 42.80 12.85 18.13
CA GLU A 348 43.17 12.80 19.56
C GLU A 348 44.67 12.50 19.73
N LYS A 349 45.21 11.55 18.96
CA LYS A 349 46.65 11.26 18.99
C LYS A 349 47.52 12.39 18.46
N ARG A 350 47.09 13.05 17.39
CA ARG A 350 47.76 14.26 16.86
C ARG A 350 47.75 15.39 17.89
N MET A 351 46.65 15.59 18.59
CA MET A 351 46.53 16.58 19.67
C MET A 351 47.47 16.25 20.85
N GLU A 352 47.51 14.99 21.30
CA GLU A 352 48.45 14.53 22.34
C GLU A 352 49.92 14.79 21.94
N GLU A 353 50.26 14.61 20.67
CA GLU A 353 51.60 14.87 20.13
C GLU A 353 51.92 16.37 20.09
N ILE A 354 50.98 17.20 19.62
CA ILE A 354 51.12 18.66 19.65
C ILE A 354 51.32 19.14 21.08
N ASP A 355 50.56 18.64 22.06
CA ASP A 355 50.72 18.97 23.47
C ASP A 355 52.11 18.57 24.01
N ARG A 356 52.64 17.41 23.60
CA ARG A 356 54.03 17.02 23.94
C ARG A 356 55.03 18.00 23.32
N ASN A 357 54.86 18.36 22.06
CA ASN A 357 55.75 19.29 21.34
C ASN A 357 55.71 20.70 21.96
N ILE A 358 54.54 21.16 22.41
CA ILE A 358 54.39 22.42 23.16
C ILE A 358 55.20 22.35 24.46
N ARG A 359 55.08 21.26 25.23
CA ARG A 359 55.86 21.08 26.48
C ARG A 359 57.36 21.05 26.22
N THR A 360 57.83 20.28 25.24
CA THR A 360 59.26 20.20 24.89
C THR A 360 59.80 21.55 24.43
N THR A 361 59.07 22.24 23.55
CA THR A 361 59.46 23.57 23.04
C THR A 361 59.46 24.61 24.17
N HIS A 362 58.53 24.51 25.12
CA HIS A 362 58.52 25.38 26.29
C HIS A 362 59.74 25.15 27.18
N ILE A 363 60.12 23.91 27.46
CA ILE A 363 61.33 23.60 28.23
C ILE A 363 62.58 24.15 27.52
N GLN A 364 62.70 23.96 26.21
CA GLN A 364 63.81 24.51 25.41
C GLN A 364 63.85 26.04 25.47
N LEU A 365 62.69 26.70 25.40
CA LEU A 365 62.58 28.13 25.56
C LEU A 365 63.10 28.61 26.91
N GLU A 366 62.68 27.98 28.02
CA GLU A 366 63.15 28.34 29.37
C GLU A 366 64.67 28.20 29.49
N PHE A 367 65.25 27.10 28.99
CA PHE A 367 66.70 26.93 28.98
C PHE A 367 67.42 28.04 28.19
N CYS A 368 66.95 28.36 26.98
CA CYS A 368 67.54 29.42 26.17
C CYS A 368 67.44 30.80 26.84
N VAL A 369 66.33 31.08 27.53
CA VAL A 369 66.14 32.33 28.29
C VAL A 369 67.14 32.41 29.44
N GLU A 370 67.32 31.33 30.20
CA GLU A 370 68.26 31.27 31.34
C GLU A 370 69.74 31.42 30.89
N THR A 371 70.09 30.92 29.71
CA THR A 371 71.45 31.01 29.17
C THR A 371 71.70 32.20 28.25
N PHE A 372 70.75 33.14 28.12
CA PHE A 372 70.80 34.26 27.16
C PHE A 372 71.05 33.82 25.70
N ASP A 373 70.55 32.65 25.30
CA ASP A 373 70.70 32.12 23.94
C ASP A 373 69.75 32.87 22.97
N PRO A 374 70.27 33.50 21.89
CA PRO A 374 69.46 34.16 20.86
C PRO A 374 68.37 33.29 20.22
N ASN A 375 68.48 31.95 20.29
CA ASN A 375 67.48 31.01 19.80
C ASN A 375 66.15 31.04 20.59
N ALA A 376 66.10 31.70 21.76
CA ALA A 376 64.87 31.83 22.55
C ALA A 376 63.68 32.35 21.71
N LYS A 377 63.92 33.33 20.81
CA LYS A 377 62.86 33.85 19.93
C LYS A 377 62.26 32.78 19.01
N LYS A 378 63.09 31.90 18.45
CA LYS A 378 62.66 30.80 17.57
C LYS A 378 61.74 29.82 18.31
N HIS A 379 62.09 29.44 19.53
CA HIS A 379 61.25 28.56 20.35
C HIS A 379 59.95 29.24 20.80
N ALA A 380 59.99 30.54 21.08
CA ALA A 380 58.78 31.32 21.39
C ALA A 380 57.80 31.39 20.21
N ASP A 381 58.30 31.67 19.00
CA ASP A 381 57.47 31.71 17.79
C ASP A 381 56.95 30.31 17.42
N MET A 382 57.78 29.26 17.53
CA MET A 382 57.35 27.87 17.36
C MET A 382 56.24 27.48 18.34
N LYS A 383 56.36 27.87 19.61
CA LYS A 383 55.34 27.62 20.63
C LYS A 383 54.00 28.27 20.26
N LYS A 384 54.01 29.50 19.72
CA LYS A 384 52.79 30.18 19.23
C LYS A 384 52.14 29.43 18.07
N GLU A 385 52.92 28.98 17.09
CA GLU A 385 52.39 28.22 15.95
C GLU A 385 51.83 26.86 16.39
N LEU A 386 52.48 26.18 17.34
CA LEU A 386 51.95 24.93 17.91
C LEU A 386 50.62 25.14 18.65
N TYR A 387 50.42 26.26 19.36
CA TYR A 387 49.13 26.59 19.97
C TYR A 387 48.03 26.83 18.93
N LYS A 388 48.33 27.52 17.82
CA LYS A 388 47.37 27.69 16.72
C LYS A 388 47.00 26.35 16.10
N LEU A 389 47.99 25.49 15.85
CA LEU A 389 47.75 24.15 15.31
C LEU A 389 46.92 23.28 16.27
N ARG A 390 47.20 23.35 17.58
CA ARG A 390 46.41 22.69 18.62
C ARG A 390 44.95 23.12 18.57
N GLN A 391 44.70 24.42 18.50
CA GLN A 391 43.34 24.97 18.43
C GLN A 391 42.60 24.47 17.18
N GLY A 392 43.24 24.50 16.00
CA GLY A 392 42.62 23.99 14.77
C GLY A 392 42.25 22.50 14.85
N VAL A 393 43.12 21.67 15.43
CA VAL A 393 42.83 20.23 15.64
C VAL A 393 41.72 20.04 16.68
N GLU A 394 41.66 20.87 17.71
CA GLU A 394 40.62 20.85 18.75
C GLU A 394 39.23 21.18 18.16
N GLU A 395 39.14 22.19 17.29
CA GLU A 395 37.91 22.56 16.58
C GLU A 395 37.42 21.44 15.65
N GLU A 396 38.32 20.84 14.86
CA GLU A 396 37.99 19.69 13.99
C GLU A 396 37.51 18.48 14.80
N LEU A 397 38.14 18.22 15.95
CA LEU A 397 37.79 17.11 16.84
C LEU A 397 36.41 17.32 17.48
N ALA A 398 36.08 18.55 17.88
CA ALA A 398 34.75 18.90 18.37
C ALA A 398 33.69 18.65 17.29
N MET A 399 33.94 19.11 16.05
CA MET A 399 33.05 18.89 14.91
C MET A 399 32.84 17.40 14.61
N LEU A 400 33.90 16.58 14.64
CA LEU A 400 33.78 15.13 14.42
C LEU A 400 32.96 14.44 15.52
N LYS A 401 33.12 14.84 16.78
CA LYS A 401 32.35 14.31 17.91
C LYS A 401 30.87 14.69 17.80
N GLU A 402 30.58 15.92 17.38
CA GLU A 402 29.21 16.37 17.13
C GLU A 402 28.55 15.54 16.02
N LYS A 403 29.23 15.36 14.88
CA LYS A 403 28.76 14.51 13.78
C LYS A 403 28.48 13.07 14.23
N GLN A 404 29.39 12.49 15.02
CA GLN A 404 29.24 11.14 15.54
C GLN A 404 28.05 11.02 16.51
N SER A 405 27.86 12.01 17.39
CA SER A 405 26.73 12.06 18.32
C SER A 405 25.40 12.19 17.58
N LYS A 406 25.34 13.06 16.57
CA LYS A 406 24.14 13.25 15.75
C LYS A 406 23.78 11.96 14.98
N ALA A 407 24.76 11.34 14.32
CA ALA A 407 24.53 10.10 13.60
C ALA A 407 24.00 8.98 14.51
N LEU A 408 24.46 8.91 15.77
CA LEU A 408 23.95 7.96 16.76
C LEU A 408 22.50 8.28 17.18
N GLU A 409 22.16 9.56 17.34
CA GLU A 409 20.79 9.98 17.66
C GLU A 409 19.82 9.64 16.53
N ASP A 410 20.19 9.95 15.28
CA ASP A 410 19.39 9.65 14.09
C ASP A 410 19.22 8.14 13.87
N PHE A 411 20.13 7.30 14.39
CA PHE A 411 20.07 5.85 14.27
C PHE A 411 19.09 5.18 15.25
N LYS A 412 18.70 5.83 16.35
CA LYS A 412 17.86 5.22 17.41
C LYS A 412 16.55 4.63 16.89
N GLU A 413 15.86 5.33 15.99
CA GLU A 413 14.61 4.83 15.41
C GLU A 413 14.83 3.51 14.63
N THR A 414 15.99 3.36 14.01
CA THR A 414 16.36 2.13 13.30
C THR A 414 16.76 1.02 14.25
N GLU A 415 17.48 1.32 15.32
CA GLU A 415 17.77 0.36 16.39
C GLU A 415 16.47 -0.22 16.97
N GLU A 416 15.53 0.64 17.38
CA GLU A 416 14.24 0.22 17.93
C GLU A 416 13.42 -0.61 16.93
N ALA A 417 13.44 -0.24 15.64
CA ALA A 417 12.73 -0.97 14.59
C ALA A 417 13.34 -2.36 14.31
N LEU A 418 14.67 -2.47 14.32
CA LEU A 418 15.37 -3.75 14.12
C LEU A 418 15.18 -4.68 15.32
N ASP A 419 15.24 -4.15 16.54
CA ASP A 419 14.96 -4.89 17.78
C ASP A 419 13.52 -5.40 17.82
N ALA A 420 12.56 -4.55 17.47
CA ALA A 420 11.15 -4.93 17.37
C ALA A 420 10.91 -6.03 16.31
N ALA A 421 11.73 -6.04 15.25
CA ALA A 421 11.72 -7.08 14.22
C ALA A 421 12.52 -8.34 14.62
N GLY A 422 13.19 -8.35 15.79
CA GLY A 422 14.01 -9.45 16.27
C GLY A 422 15.28 -9.70 15.46
N ILE A 423 15.83 -8.65 14.84
CA ILE A 423 17.07 -8.73 14.06
C ILE A 423 18.24 -8.47 15.00
N GLU A 424 19.02 -9.52 15.30
CA GLU A 424 20.26 -9.36 16.06
C GLU A 424 21.36 -8.76 15.19
N PHE A 425 22.01 -7.70 15.68
CA PHE A 425 23.19 -7.10 15.07
C PHE A 425 24.20 -6.64 16.13
N ASN A 426 25.47 -6.58 15.77
CA ASN A 426 26.48 -5.97 16.62
C ASN A 426 26.41 -4.44 16.49
N HIS A 427 26.30 -3.74 17.61
CA HIS A 427 26.10 -2.30 17.59
C HIS A 427 27.40 -1.59 17.13
N PRO A 428 27.35 -0.66 16.15
CA PRO A 428 28.55 0.00 15.64
C PRO A 428 29.39 0.75 16.69
N VAL A 429 28.79 1.16 17.81
CA VAL A 429 29.51 1.70 18.97
C VAL A 429 30.44 0.67 19.58
N ASP A 430 29.97 -0.56 19.76
CA ASP A 430 30.75 -1.64 20.37
C ASP A 430 31.88 -2.08 19.44
N GLU A 431 31.60 -2.19 18.14
CA GLU A 431 32.62 -2.42 17.10
C GLU A 431 33.72 -1.35 17.15
N ASN A 432 33.34 -0.07 17.21
CA ASN A 432 34.31 1.02 17.30
C ASN A 432 35.14 0.97 18.59
N ASN A 433 34.51 0.64 19.73
CA ASN A 433 35.19 0.51 21.01
C ASN A 433 36.24 -0.61 20.97
N GLU A 434 35.90 -1.75 20.38
CA GLU A 434 36.81 -2.88 20.19
C GLU A 434 37.98 -2.52 19.25
N GLU A 435 37.71 -1.80 18.16
CA GLU A 435 38.76 -1.30 17.27
C GLU A 435 39.72 -0.35 17.97
N VAL A 436 39.21 0.59 18.77
CA VAL A 436 40.03 1.54 19.53
C VAL A 436 40.92 0.80 20.55
N LEU A 437 40.37 -0.19 21.26
CA LEU A 437 41.15 -1.02 22.19
C LEU A 437 42.25 -1.80 21.46
N THR A 438 41.92 -2.39 20.31
CA THR A 438 42.87 -3.13 19.48
C THR A 438 44.01 -2.22 19.00
N ARG A 439 43.69 -1.01 18.52
CA ARG A 439 44.70 0.00 18.12
C ARG A 439 45.59 0.41 19.28
N ARG A 440 45.01 0.60 20.47
CA ARG A 440 45.77 0.94 21.69
C ARG A 440 46.72 -0.19 22.09
N SER A 441 46.29 -1.45 22.04
CA SER A 441 47.14 -2.62 22.33
C SER A 441 48.36 -2.66 21.40
N LYS A 442 48.15 -2.55 20.09
CA LYS A 442 49.23 -2.52 19.09
C LYS A 442 50.25 -1.41 19.37
N MET A 443 49.79 -0.22 19.73
CA MET A 443 50.69 0.89 20.07
C MET A 443 51.52 0.63 21.33
N VAL A 444 50.96 -0.05 22.33
CA VAL A 444 51.69 -0.46 23.54
C VAL A 444 52.73 -1.52 23.20
N GLU A 445 52.38 -2.49 22.36
CA GLU A 445 53.32 -3.52 21.87
C GLU A 445 54.50 -2.89 21.12
N TYR A 446 54.26 -1.95 20.19
CA TYR A 446 55.34 -1.23 19.50
C TYR A 446 56.26 -0.46 20.45
N ARG A 447 55.69 0.23 21.46
CA ARG A 447 56.49 0.91 22.48
C ARG A 447 57.35 -0.08 23.28
N SER A 448 56.79 -1.22 23.66
CA SER A 448 57.52 -2.29 24.34
C SER A 448 58.69 -2.81 23.50
N HIS A 449 58.49 -3.00 22.19
CA HIS A 449 59.57 -3.38 21.27
C HIS A 449 60.69 -2.34 21.19
N LEU A 450 60.36 -1.05 21.15
CA LEU A 450 61.35 0.04 21.14
C LEU A 450 62.15 0.09 22.45
N THR A 451 61.48 0.01 23.60
CA THR A 451 62.15 -0.01 24.91
C THR A 451 63.10 -1.20 25.03
N LYS A 452 62.68 -2.39 24.58
CA LYS A 452 63.57 -3.58 24.55
C LYS A 452 64.80 -3.37 23.66
N GLN A 453 64.66 -2.70 22.52
CA GLN A 453 65.81 -2.38 21.66
C GLN A 453 66.76 -1.38 22.33
N GLU A 454 66.24 -0.37 23.02
CA GLU A 454 67.06 0.58 23.79
C GLU A 454 67.78 -0.13 24.94
N GLU A 455 67.12 -1.03 25.67
CA GLU A 455 67.75 -1.83 26.73
C GLU A 455 68.90 -2.68 26.20
N VAL A 456 68.75 -3.29 25.01
CA VAL A 456 69.82 -4.05 24.35
C VAL A 456 70.99 -3.15 23.95
N LYS A 457 70.73 -1.95 23.42
CA LYS A 457 71.79 -0.97 23.09
C LYS A 457 72.54 -0.51 24.34
N ILE A 458 71.82 -0.16 25.41
CA ILE A 458 72.42 0.24 26.69
C ILE A 458 73.25 -0.89 27.28
N ALA A 459 72.80 -2.14 27.20
CA ALA A 459 73.56 -3.30 27.66
C ALA A 459 74.86 -3.49 26.85
N ALA A 460 74.81 -3.30 25.53
CA ALA A 460 75.99 -3.36 24.67
C ALA A 460 77.00 -2.23 25.00
N GLU A 461 76.53 -0.98 25.14
CA GLU A 461 77.36 0.16 25.52
C GLU A 461 78.00 -0.03 26.91
N ARG A 462 77.25 -0.58 27.87
CA ARG A 462 77.79 -0.91 29.20
C ARG A 462 78.89 -1.96 29.13
N GLU A 463 78.73 -2.99 28.30
CA GLU A 463 79.75 -4.05 28.14
C GLU A 463 80.97 -3.54 27.37
N GLU A 464 80.79 -2.62 26.42
CA GLU A 464 81.88 -1.94 25.72
C GLU A 464 82.67 -1.02 26.67
N ILE A 465 81.99 -0.25 27.53
CA ILE A 465 82.63 0.53 28.61
C ILE A 465 83.41 -0.40 29.55
N LYS A 466 82.88 -1.58 29.88
CA LYS A 466 83.55 -2.57 30.74
C LYS A 466 84.80 -3.15 30.07
N ARG A 467 84.76 -3.47 28.78
CA ARG A 467 85.94 -3.88 28.00
C ARG A 467 86.98 -2.77 27.88
N ALA A 468 86.55 -1.53 27.63
CA ALA A 468 87.43 -0.36 27.58
C ALA A 468 88.10 -0.08 28.94
N ARG A 469 87.41 -0.33 30.06
CA ARG A 469 88.00 -0.27 31.40
C ARG A 469 89.03 -1.37 31.63
N LEU A 470 88.76 -2.61 31.22
CA LEU A 470 89.70 -3.74 31.31
C LEU A 470 90.97 -3.52 30.48
N LEU A 471 90.85 -2.93 29.28
CA LEU A 471 92.01 -2.57 28.46
C LEU A 471 92.83 -1.43 29.08
N ARG A 472 92.18 -0.47 29.75
CA ARG A 472 92.87 0.61 30.49
C ARG A 472 93.61 0.11 31.73
N THR A 473 93.08 -0.89 32.44
CA THR A 473 93.78 -1.51 33.57
C THR A 473 94.88 -2.49 33.13
N ALA A 474 94.72 -3.18 31.99
CA ALA A 474 95.79 -4.00 31.41
C ALA A 474 96.97 -3.14 30.86
N GLY A 475 96.70 -1.94 30.36
CA GLY A 475 97.73 -0.97 29.95
C GLY A 475 98.50 -0.32 31.12
N ALA A 476 97.96 -0.38 32.34
CA ALA A 476 98.60 0.17 33.54
C ALA A 476 99.53 -0.84 34.27
N GLY A 477 99.64 -2.09 33.79
CA GLY A 477 100.49 -3.13 34.37
C GLY A 477 101.87 -3.31 33.73
N ALA A 478 102.22 -2.55 32.69
CA ALA A 478 103.48 -2.73 31.93
C ALA A 478 104.54 -1.66 32.23
N GLY A 479 104.50 -1.02 33.41
CA GLY A 479 105.41 0.10 33.72
C GLY A 479 105.63 0.37 35.21
N ALA A 480 106.08 -0.62 35.99
CA ALA A 480 106.88 -0.40 37.21
C ALA A 480 107.30 -1.73 37.86
N GLU A 481 108.52 -2.20 37.57
CA GLU A 481 109.37 -2.86 38.59
C GLU A 481 110.82 -2.93 38.09
N GLN A 482 111.60 -1.90 38.43
CA GLN A 482 113.06 -1.93 38.47
C GLN A 482 113.47 -2.18 39.92
N HIS A 483 114.13 -3.30 40.25
CA HIS A 483 115.49 -3.24 40.82
C HIS A 483 116.18 -4.60 41.00
N ARG A 484 117.50 -4.53 40.82
CA ARG A 484 118.54 -5.56 40.72
C ARG A 484 118.97 -6.18 42.06
N ILE A 485 119.38 -7.47 41.98
CA ILE A 485 120.67 -8.13 42.38
C ILE A 485 121.14 -7.88 43.83
N GLY A 486 121.25 -8.90 44.69
CA GLY A 486 122.27 -9.97 44.76
C GLY A 486 122.82 -9.95 46.20
N ASP A 487 123.52 -10.91 46.80
CA ASP A 487 124.09 -12.20 46.45
C ASP A 487 124.43 -12.85 47.82
N ASN A 488 124.49 -14.18 47.93
CA ASN A 488 125.01 -14.85 49.13
C ASN A 488 125.80 -16.10 48.72
N THR A 489 127.10 -16.10 48.98
CA THR A 489 127.97 -17.30 48.95
C THR A 489 128.74 -17.36 50.27
N ALA A 490 128.54 -18.43 51.05
CA ALA A 490 129.45 -19.59 51.20
C ALA A 490 130.21 -19.50 52.54
N PRO A 491 130.72 -20.61 53.07
CA PRO A 491 132.18 -20.83 52.97
C PRO A 491 132.50 -22.35 52.79
N VAL A 492 133.72 -22.86 52.70
CA VAL A 492 134.89 -22.63 53.56
C VAL A 492 136.15 -23.26 52.94
N SER A 493 137.27 -22.54 53.01
CA SER A 493 138.55 -23.10 53.45
C SER A 493 139.50 -22.00 53.93
N PHE A 494 139.92 -22.16 55.20
CA PHE A 494 140.99 -21.54 56.02
C PHE A 494 140.94 -20.07 56.41
#